data_AF-A0A3D9UWS7-F1
#
_entry.id   AF-A0A3D9UWS7-F1
#
_cell.length_a   1.000
_cell.length_b   1.000
_cell.length_c   1.000
_cell.angle_alpha   90.00
_cell.angle_beta   90.00
_cell.angle_gamma   90.00
#
_symmetry.space_group_name_H-M   'P 1'
#
loop_
_entity.id
_entity.type
_entity.pdbx_description
1 polymer ?
#
loop_
_entity_poly.entity_id
_entity_poly.type
_entity_poly.pdbx_seq_one_letter_code
_entity_poly.pdbx_strand_id
1 'polypeptide(L)'
;MSARDELAARQSGVVGELLRGRTPEGFDELRSRHTGRILAMKRVDGMTHVRPEIRMLPEWRTRTTEFAMATTSGQSANWDAQMFVEWVRDHPYPGDDDWVVLDDIRSGRCRLARVRITGHTHLIWHYRRRVHSLPSLYVPST
;
A
#
# COMPACT_ATOMS: atom_id res chain seq x y z
N MET A 1 25.39 -28.10 -10.84
CA MET A 1 24.91 -26.69 -10.85
C MET A 1 25.99 -25.87 -11.55
N SER A 2 25.63 -24.99 -12.50
CA SER A 2 26.63 -24.24 -13.27
C SER A 2 27.08 -22.99 -12.51
N ALA A 3 28.27 -22.46 -12.83
CA ALA A 3 28.74 -21.18 -12.28
C ALA A 3 27.76 -20.01 -12.56
N ARG A 4 26.98 -20.11 -13.65
CA ARG A 4 25.94 -19.14 -13.98
C ARG A 4 24.76 -19.21 -13.00
N ASP A 5 24.36 -20.42 -12.60
CA ASP A 5 23.26 -20.62 -11.65
C ASP A 5 23.65 -20.14 -10.26
N GLU A 6 24.90 -20.39 -9.85
CA GLU A 6 25.44 -19.91 -8.58
C GLU A 6 25.49 -18.37 -8.52
N LEU A 7 25.93 -17.73 -9.60
CA LEU A 7 25.93 -16.28 -9.70
C LEU A 7 24.52 -15.71 -9.64
N ALA A 8 23.57 -16.31 -10.37
CA ALA A 8 22.18 -15.88 -10.38
C ALA A 8 21.54 -16.01 -8.99
N ALA A 9 21.80 -17.12 -8.28
CA ALA A 9 21.33 -17.33 -6.91
C ALA A 9 21.90 -16.27 -5.95
N ARG A 10 23.20 -15.97 -6.06
CA ARG A 10 23.86 -14.94 -5.23
C ARG A 10 23.29 -13.55 -5.50
N GLN A 11 23.11 -13.19 -6.77
CA GLN A 11 22.49 -11.92 -7.17
C GLN A 11 21.06 -11.80 -6.65
N SER A 12 20.27 -12.88 -6.75
CA SER A 12 18.92 -12.93 -6.19
C SER A 12 18.93 -12.73 -4.67
N GLY A 13 19.90 -13.32 -3.95
CA GLY A 13 20.09 -13.10 -2.52
C GLY A 13 20.38 -11.64 -2.17
N VAL A 14 21.33 -11.01 -2.87
CA VAL A 14 21.69 -9.59 -2.68
C VAL A 14 20.48 -8.68 -2.93
N VAL A 15 19.76 -8.88 -4.04
CA VAL A 15 18.56 -8.11 -4.35
C VAL A 15 17.48 -8.33 -3.29
N GLY A 16 17.31 -9.56 -2.81
CA GLY A 16 16.37 -9.89 -1.74
C GLY A 16 16.69 -9.18 -0.42
N GLU A 17 17.95 -9.04 -0.04
CA GLU A 17 18.35 -8.26 1.15
C GLU A 17 18.06 -6.77 0.97
N LEU A 18 18.43 -6.20 -0.19
CA LEU A 18 18.19 -4.79 -0.50
C LEU A 18 16.69 -4.45 -0.55
N LEU A 19 15.86 -5.35 -1.08
CA LEU A 19 14.40 -5.20 -1.11
C LEU A 19 13.76 -5.26 0.29
N ARG A 20 14.48 -5.80 1.29
CA ARG A 20 14.08 -5.79 2.70
C ARG A 20 14.70 -4.63 3.48
N GLY A 21 15.35 -3.70 2.78
CA GLY A 21 16.08 -2.59 3.40
C GLY A 21 17.29 -3.02 4.23
N ARG A 22 17.81 -4.25 4.04
CA ARG A 22 18.97 -4.79 4.75
C ARG A 22 20.24 -4.61 3.93
N THR A 23 21.38 -4.54 4.62
CA THR A 23 22.71 -4.48 3.99
C THR A 23 23.19 -5.90 3.73
N PRO A 24 23.41 -6.32 2.47
CA PRO A 24 23.97 -7.63 2.18
C PRO A 24 25.42 -7.74 2.68
N GLU A 25 25.86 -8.95 3.03
CA GLU A 25 27.21 -9.19 3.54
C GLU A 25 28.29 -8.73 2.55
N GLY A 26 29.29 -7.99 3.04
CA GLY A 26 30.38 -7.45 2.21
C GLY A 26 30.03 -6.21 1.40
N PHE A 27 28.82 -5.66 1.54
CA PHE A 27 28.41 -4.41 0.89
C PHE A 27 28.52 -3.22 1.85
N ASP A 28 28.77 -2.05 1.27
CA ASP A 28 28.76 -0.78 2.00
C ASP A 28 27.35 -0.46 2.52
N GLU A 29 27.23 -0.13 3.80
CA GLU A 29 25.94 0.11 4.44
C GLU A 29 25.22 1.32 3.85
N LEU A 30 25.94 2.41 3.61
CA LEU A 30 25.35 3.67 3.16
C LEU A 30 24.80 3.54 1.74
N ARG A 31 25.56 2.92 0.83
CA ARG A 31 25.12 2.60 -0.53
C ARG A 31 23.97 1.60 -0.51
N SER A 32 24.03 0.57 0.33
CA SER A 32 22.95 -0.42 0.44
C SER A 32 21.65 0.22 0.89
N ARG A 33 21.70 1.10 1.89
CA ARG A 33 20.54 1.88 2.36
C ARG A 33 19.98 2.78 1.27
N HIS A 34 20.85 3.47 0.52
CA HIS A 34 20.44 4.32 -0.59
C HIS A 34 19.75 3.51 -1.70
N THR A 35 20.34 2.38 -2.11
CA THR A 35 19.75 1.47 -3.10
C THR A 35 18.44 0.88 -2.61
N GLY A 36 18.36 0.43 -1.35
CA GLY A 36 17.12 -0.06 -0.75
C GLY A 36 16.00 0.99 -0.79
N ARG A 37 16.31 2.25 -0.49
CA ARG A 37 15.34 3.35 -0.60
C ARG A 37 14.84 3.56 -2.04
N ILE A 38 15.72 3.48 -3.04
CA ILE A 38 15.33 3.57 -4.46
C ILE A 38 14.38 2.43 -4.83
N LEU A 39 14.68 1.20 -4.38
CA LEU A 39 13.83 0.04 -4.64
C LEU A 39 12.47 0.17 -3.96
N ALA A 40 12.44 0.65 -2.71
CA ALA A 40 11.20 0.96 -2.00
C ALA A 40 10.37 2.00 -2.75
N MET A 41 10.98 3.08 -3.24
CA MET A 41 10.26 4.07 -4.05
C MET A 41 9.68 3.49 -5.34
N LYS A 42 10.43 2.65 -6.06
CA LYS A 42 9.91 1.95 -7.25
C LYS A 42 8.72 1.06 -6.93
N ARG A 43 8.74 0.38 -5.77
CA ARG A 43 7.62 -0.43 -5.28
C ARG A 43 6.39 0.45 -4.99
N VAL A 44 6.58 1.58 -4.30
CA VAL A 44 5.52 2.55 -4.03
C VAL A 44 4.93 3.13 -5.32
N ASP A 45 5.77 3.45 -6.31
CA ASP A 45 5.32 3.92 -7.62
C ASP A 45 4.47 2.85 -8.32
N GLY A 46 4.91 1.60 -8.30
CA GLY A 46 4.15 0.46 -8.83
C GLY A 46 2.79 0.31 -8.15
N MET A 47 2.76 0.31 -6.82
CA MET A 47 1.53 0.21 -6.02
C MET A 47 0.56 1.35 -6.32
N THR A 48 1.04 2.59 -6.34
CA THR A 48 0.19 3.78 -6.57
C THR A 48 -0.17 3.99 -8.05
N HIS A 49 0.52 3.31 -8.96
CA HIS A 49 0.10 3.21 -10.36
C HIS A 49 -1.11 2.27 -10.51
N VAL A 50 -1.05 1.08 -9.91
CA VAL A 50 -2.14 0.09 -10.00
C VAL A 50 -3.33 0.39 -9.09
N ARG A 51 -3.09 1.06 -7.95
CA ARG A 51 -4.10 1.53 -6.99
C ARG A 51 -3.89 3.01 -6.66
N PRO A 52 -4.32 3.93 -7.55
CA PRO A 52 -4.18 5.37 -7.35
C PRO A 52 -4.83 5.90 -6.07
N GLU A 53 -5.86 5.22 -5.57
CA GLU A 53 -6.59 5.55 -4.34
C GLU A 53 -5.74 5.50 -3.07
N ILE A 54 -4.57 4.84 -3.09
CA ILE A 54 -3.59 4.90 -2.00
C ILE A 54 -3.18 6.35 -1.72
N ARG A 55 -3.14 7.22 -2.73
CA ARG A 55 -2.78 8.64 -2.58
C ARG A 55 -3.81 9.46 -1.80
N MET A 56 -4.98 8.89 -1.52
CA MET A 56 -6.02 9.54 -0.72
C MET A 56 -5.83 9.32 0.79
N LEU A 57 -4.93 8.40 1.19
CA LEU A 57 -4.65 8.17 2.60
C LEU A 57 -3.94 9.36 3.24
N PRO A 58 -4.25 9.66 4.52
CA PRO A 58 -3.41 10.53 5.34
C PRO A 58 -1.96 10.01 5.35
N GLU A 59 -1.00 10.91 5.19
CA GLU A 59 0.44 10.58 5.22
C GLU A 59 0.87 9.46 4.25
N TRP A 60 0.15 9.29 3.13
CA TRP A 60 0.34 8.12 2.25
C TRP A 60 1.80 7.92 1.80
N ARG A 61 2.56 8.99 1.53
CA ARG A 61 3.97 8.87 1.09
C ARG A 61 4.85 8.26 2.17
N THR A 62 4.72 8.77 3.38
CA THR A 62 5.46 8.30 4.55
C THR A 62 5.11 6.84 4.81
N ARG A 63 3.81 6.53 4.89
CA ARG A 63 3.30 5.21 5.25
C ARG A 63 3.58 4.14 4.20
N THR A 64 3.44 4.46 2.92
CA THR A 64 3.80 3.52 1.84
C THR A 64 5.30 3.25 1.81
N THR A 65 6.13 4.25 2.15
CA THR A 65 7.58 4.06 2.28
C THR A 65 7.92 3.19 3.49
N GLU A 66 7.30 3.42 4.64
CA GLU A 66 7.46 2.59 5.85
C GLU A 66 7.06 1.14 5.57
N PHE A 67 5.89 0.91 4.97
CA PHE A 67 5.46 -0.42 4.52
C PHE A 67 6.47 -1.05 3.56
N ALA A 68 6.94 -0.29 2.57
CA ALA A 68 7.86 -0.81 1.57
C ALA A 68 9.21 -1.23 2.17
N MET A 69 9.66 -0.56 3.23
CA MET A 69 10.89 -0.86 3.95
C MET A 69 10.70 -1.93 5.03
N ALA A 70 9.51 -2.05 5.62
CA ALA A 70 9.19 -3.00 6.68
C ALA A 70 8.81 -4.40 6.16
N THR A 71 8.45 -4.52 4.88
CA THR A 71 7.94 -5.77 4.30
C THR A 71 8.77 -6.24 3.12
N THR A 72 8.81 -7.55 2.88
CA THR A 72 9.40 -8.09 1.66
C THR A 72 8.49 -7.77 0.46
N SER A 73 9.08 -7.40 -0.68
CA SER A 73 8.32 -7.22 -1.93
C SER A 73 7.57 -8.50 -2.31
N GLY A 74 6.30 -8.37 -2.65
CA GLY A 74 5.48 -9.46 -3.14
C GLY A 74 5.74 -9.83 -4.59
N GLN A 75 4.87 -10.68 -5.13
CA GLN A 75 4.98 -11.20 -6.51
C GLN A 75 4.59 -10.17 -7.58
N SER A 76 3.85 -9.11 -7.21
CA SER A 76 3.41 -8.06 -8.14
C SER A 76 3.05 -6.76 -7.40
N ALA A 77 2.98 -5.65 -8.15
CA ALA A 77 2.52 -4.37 -7.62
C ALA A 77 1.08 -4.43 -7.07
N ASN A 78 0.20 -5.22 -7.69
CA ASN A 78 -1.18 -5.42 -7.19
C ASN A 78 -1.20 -6.16 -5.86
N TRP A 79 -0.36 -7.19 -5.72
CA TRP A 79 -0.20 -7.91 -4.46
C TRP A 79 0.32 -6.98 -3.36
N ASP A 80 1.36 -6.20 -3.66
CA ASP A 80 1.90 -5.22 -2.71
C ASP A 80 0.88 -4.16 -2.31
N ALA A 81 0.08 -3.68 -3.26
CA ALA A 81 -0.98 -2.72 -2.99
C ALA A 81 -2.07 -3.32 -2.07
N GLN A 82 -2.41 -4.60 -2.24
CA GLN A 82 -3.33 -5.31 -1.35
C GLN A 82 -2.71 -5.53 0.04
N MET A 83 -1.44 -5.93 0.13
CA MET A 83 -0.76 -6.11 1.41
C MET A 83 -0.56 -4.81 2.16
N PHE A 84 -0.41 -3.69 1.45
CA PHE A 84 -0.39 -2.38 2.08
C PHE A 84 -1.73 -2.03 2.73
N VAL A 85 -2.87 -2.38 2.11
CA VAL A 85 -4.20 -2.18 2.71
C VAL A 85 -4.31 -2.95 4.03
N GLU A 86 -3.85 -4.21 4.06
CA GLU A 86 -3.86 -5.00 5.29
C GLU A 86 -2.89 -4.42 6.34
N TRP A 87 -1.69 -3.99 5.92
CA TRP A 87 -0.74 -3.33 6.81
C TRP A 87 -1.31 -2.03 7.44
N VAL A 88 -2.08 -1.25 6.67
CA VAL A 88 -2.81 -0.06 7.17
C VAL A 88 -3.83 -0.44 8.25
N ARG A 89 -4.52 -1.58 8.11
CA ARG A 89 -5.44 -2.07 9.15
C ARG A 89 -4.71 -2.42 10.44
N ASP A 90 -3.52 -2.99 10.32
CA ASP A 90 -2.68 -3.35 11.47
C ASP A 90 -1.95 -2.14 12.07
N HIS A 91 -1.80 -1.05 11.31
CA HIS A 91 -1.10 0.19 11.71
C HIS A 91 -2.02 1.41 11.48
N PRO A 92 -3.14 1.50 12.22
CA PRO A 92 -4.14 2.53 12.00
C PRO A 92 -3.58 3.92 12.33
N TYR A 93 -3.92 4.89 11.49
CA TYR A 93 -3.58 6.30 11.64
C TYR A 93 -4.87 7.15 11.72
N PRO A 94 -4.87 8.28 12.46
CA PRO A 94 -6.04 9.16 12.50
C PRO A 94 -6.51 9.57 11.10
N GLY A 95 -7.76 9.22 10.77
CA GLY A 95 -8.37 9.51 9.47
C GLY A 95 -8.39 8.34 8.47
N ASP A 96 -7.92 7.15 8.87
CA ASP A 96 -7.94 5.96 8.02
C ASP A 96 -9.32 5.32 7.86
N ASP A 97 -10.18 5.47 8.87
CA ASP A 97 -11.44 4.72 8.98
C ASP A 97 -12.28 4.79 7.70
N ASP A 98 -12.45 6.00 7.19
CA ASP A 98 -13.22 6.24 5.96
C ASP A 98 -12.57 5.62 4.73
N TRP A 99 -11.23 5.63 4.65
CA TRP A 99 -10.50 5.02 3.55
C TRP A 99 -10.55 3.49 3.58
N VAL A 100 -10.36 2.88 4.75
CA VAL A 100 -10.43 1.42 4.93
C VAL A 100 -11.83 0.91 4.60
N VAL A 101 -12.87 1.63 5.08
CA VAL A 101 -14.27 1.30 4.76
C VAL A 101 -14.55 1.44 3.25
N LEU A 102 -13.99 2.46 2.59
CA LEU A 102 -14.10 2.61 1.14
C LEU A 102 -13.44 1.46 0.36
N ASP A 103 -12.27 0.99 0.80
CA ASP A 103 -11.63 -0.20 0.25
C ASP A 103 -12.48 -1.46 0.49
N ASP A 104 -13.06 -1.61 1.68
CA ASP A 104 -13.97 -2.72 1.98
C ASP A 104 -15.18 -2.75 1.07
N ILE A 105 -15.77 -1.60 0.75
CA ILE A 105 -16.88 -1.51 -0.19
C ILE A 105 -16.44 -1.91 -1.61
N ARG A 106 -15.30 -1.39 -2.07
CA ARG A 106 -14.77 -1.67 -3.42
C ARG A 106 -14.38 -3.13 -3.62
N SER A 107 -13.79 -3.74 -2.58
CA SER A 107 -13.41 -5.15 -2.57
C SER A 107 -14.59 -6.09 -2.31
N GLY A 108 -15.78 -5.56 -1.99
CA GLY A 108 -16.98 -6.34 -1.69
C GLY A 108 -16.98 -6.99 -0.30
N ARG A 109 -16.00 -6.66 0.55
CA ARG A 109 -15.96 -7.04 1.98
C ARG A 109 -17.05 -6.34 2.78
N CYS A 110 -17.46 -5.15 2.35
CA CYS A 110 -18.59 -4.39 2.88
C CYS A 110 -19.60 -4.09 1.75
N ARG A 111 -20.91 -4.18 2.04
CA ARG A 111 -21.95 -3.87 1.06
C ARG A 111 -22.46 -2.43 1.15
N LEU A 112 -22.40 -1.81 2.32
CA LEU A 112 -23.01 -0.52 2.62
C LEU A 112 -22.29 0.10 3.82
N ALA A 113 -21.86 1.34 3.72
CA ALA A 113 -21.35 2.09 4.86
C ALA A 113 -21.58 3.59 4.74
N ARG A 114 -21.48 4.29 5.87
CA ARG A 114 -21.38 5.75 5.92
C ARG A 114 -19.92 6.11 6.07
N VAL A 115 -19.41 6.98 5.20
CA VAL A 115 -18.03 7.47 5.24
C VAL A 115 -17.97 8.98 5.09
N ARG A 116 -16.95 9.63 5.64
CA ARG A 116 -16.66 11.04 5.42
C ARG A 116 -15.69 11.21 4.26
N ILE A 117 -16.10 11.97 3.25
CA ILE A 117 -15.28 12.35 2.11
C ILE A 117 -15.28 13.87 2.03
N THR A 118 -14.09 14.48 2.02
CA THR A 118 -13.93 15.94 1.92
C THR A 118 -14.79 16.73 2.92
N GLY A 119 -14.93 16.22 4.15
CA GLY A 119 -15.73 16.85 5.22
C GLY A 119 -17.23 16.55 5.20
N HIS A 120 -17.76 15.92 4.14
CA HIS A 120 -19.17 15.57 4.02
C HIS A 120 -19.38 14.08 4.31
N THR A 121 -20.51 13.74 4.93
CA THR A 121 -20.87 12.33 5.13
C THR A 121 -21.59 11.82 3.89
N HIS A 122 -21.18 10.66 3.38
CA HIS A 122 -21.78 9.97 2.25
C HIS A 122 -22.25 8.59 2.69
N LEU A 123 -23.42 8.17 2.19
CA LEU A 123 -23.80 6.76 2.20
C LEU A 123 -23.25 6.13 0.92
N ILE A 124 -22.46 5.07 1.05
CA ILE A 124 -21.82 4.39 -0.07
C ILE A 124 -22.19 2.92 -0.03
N TRP A 125 -22.49 2.34 -1.18
CA TRP A 125 -22.84 0.93 -1.29
C TRP A 125 -22.30 0.28 -2.55
N HIS A 126 -22.11 -1.03 -2.48
CA HIS A 126 -21.69 -1.85 -3.60
C HIS A 126 -22.87 -2.70 -4.09
N TYR A 127 -23.27 -2.50 -5.34
CA TYR A 127 -24.35 -3.24 -5.99
C TYR A 127 -23.99 -3.56 -7.45
N ARG A 128 -24.23 -4.81 -7.89
CA ARG A 128 -23.96 -5.27 -9.26
C ARG A 128 -22.57 -4.87 -9.80
N ARG A 129 -21.52 -5.06 -8.98
CA ARG A 129 -20.11 -4.72 -9.29
C ARG A 129 -19.87 -3.22 -9.52
N ARG A 130 -20.71 -2.37 -8.96
CA ARG A 130 -20.57 -0.91 -9.02
C ARG A 130 -20.65 -0.34 -7.61
N VAL A 131 -19.81 0.68 -7.38
CA VAL A 131 -19.87 1.49 -6.17
C VAL A 131 -20.76 2.69 -6.45
N HIS A 132 -21.71 2.92 -5.57
CA HIS A 132 -22.65 4.03 -5.62
C HIS A 132 -22.46 4.89 -4.38
N SER A 133 -22.70 6.20 -4.51
CA SER A 133 -22.68 7.13 -3.39
C SER A 133 -23.88 8.05 -3.42
N LEU A 134 -24.38 8.37 -2.22
CA LEU A 134 -25.39 9.39 -2.00
C LEU A 134 -24.84 10.34 -0.93
N PRO A 135 -24.63 11.64 -1.22
CA PRO A 135 -24.30 12.60 -0.17
C PRO A 135 -25.43 12.62 0.85
N SER A 136 -25.07 12.59 2.13
CA SER A 136 -26.04 12.75 3.20
C SER A 136 -26.63 14.15 3.08
N LEU A 137 -27.89 14.27 2.63
CA LEU A 137 -28.65 15.53 2.61
C LEU A 137 -28.99 16.06 4.01
N TYR A 138 -28.31 15.57 5.05
CA TYR A 138 -28.57 15.92 6.42
C TYR A 138 -28.03 17.33 6.69
N VAL A 139 -28.90 18.33 6.56
CA VAL A 139 -28.73 19.66 7.13
C VAL A 139 -28.92 19.49 8.64
N PRO A 140 -27.91 19.77 9.49
CA PRO A 140 -28.12 19.81 10.92
C PRO A 140 -29.16 20.89 11.21
N SER A 141 -30.28 20.53 11.83
CA SER A 141 -31.15 21.51 12.46
C SER A 141 -30.49 21.97 13.75
N THR A 142 -29.70 23.04 13.68
CA THR A 142 -29.31 23.88 14.82
C THR A 142 -29.06 25.29 14.33
#